data_AF-A0A1T5B071-F1
#
_entry.id   AF-A0A1T5B071-F1
#
_cell.length_a   1.000
_cell.length_b   1.000
_cell.length_c   1.000
_cell.angle_alpha   90.00
_cell.angle_beta   90.00
_cell.angle_gamma   90.00
#
_symmetry.space_group_name_H-M   'P 1'
#
loop_
_entity.id
_entity.type
_entity.pdbx_description
1 polymer ?
#
loop_
_entity_poly.entity_id
_entity_poly.type
_entity_poly.pdbx_seq_one_letter_code
_entity_poly.pdbx_strand_id
1 'polypeptide(L)'
;MKKVIVYTTSTCPHCINAKKFLKQEGISFEDRDVNTNPIARDEYAKLNVKGVPTFVIGDEVIEGFNEQKIKSLLDYFVISCPSCKARMRVPKNKGQIKVSCKKCETQFLVNTNK
;
A
#
# COMPACT_ATOMS: atom_id res chain seq x y z
N MET A 1 11.19 2.15 -1.84
CA MET A 1 9.90 1.52 -1.53
C MET A 1 9.65 1.69 -0.07
N LYS A 2 8.74 2.60 0.29
CA LYS A 2 8.34 2.79 1.68
C LYS A 2 7.65 1.52 2.19
N LYS A 3 7.94 1.14 3.43
CA LYS A 3 7.24 0.03 4.09
C LYS A 3 5.82 0.50 4.44
N VAL A 4 4.82 -0.29 4.07
CA VAL A 4 3.41 -0.05 4.39
C VAL A 4 3.03 -1.01 5.51
N ILE A 5 2.66 -0.48 6.67
CA ILE A 5 2.15 -1.25 7.81
C ILE A 5 0.71 -0.82 8.03
N VAL A 6 -0.18 -1.77 8.23
CA VAL A 6 -1.58 -1.51 8.58
C VAL A 6 -1.89 -2.14 9.93
N TYR A 7 -2.25 -1.29 10.88
CA TYR A 7 -2.74 -1.70 12.18
C TYR A 7 -4.25 -1.91 12.09
N THR A 8 -4.68 -3.11 12.43
CA THR A 8 -6.07 -3.52 12.32
C THR A 8 -6.54 -4.24 13.57
N THR A 9 -7.85 -4.47 13.65
CA THR A 9 -8.46 -5.35 14.65
C THR A 9 -9.34 -6.37 13.93
N SER A 10 -9.39 -7.58 14.49
CA SER A 10 -10.13 -8.71 13.91
C SER A 10 -11.65 -8.50 13.87
N THR A 11 -12.18 -7.60 14.70
CA THR A 11 -13.63 -7.32 14.83
C THR A 11 -14.12 -6.15 13.98
N CYS A 12 -13.23 -5.41 13.31
CA CYS A 12 -13.59 -4.19 12.60
C CYS A 12 -13.89 -4.41 11.11
N PRO A 13 -15.10 -4.11 10.61
CA PRO A 13 -15.43 -4.26 9.19
C PRO A 13 -14.62 -3.32 8.28
N HIS A 14 -14.29 -2.11 8.75
CA HIS A 14 -13.45 -1.17 8.00
C HIS A 14 -12.02 -1.70 7.80
N CYS A 15 -11.48 -2.43 8.77
CA CYS A 15 -10.18 -3.08 8.66
C CYS A 15 -10.17 -4.16 7.55
N ILE A 16 -11.26 -4.91 7.40
CA ILE A 16 -11.37 -5.93 6.35
C ILE A 16 -11.37 -5.26 4.96
N ASN A 17 -12.10 -4.16 4.80
CA ASN A 17 -12.15 -3.41 3.55
C ASN A 17 -10.79 -2.80 3.20
N ALA A 18 -10.10 -2.24 4.19
CA ALA A 18 -8.73 -1.75 4.04
C ALA A 18 -7.76 -2.81 3.49
N LYS A 19 -7.76 -4.01 4.09
CA LYS A 19 -6.92 -5.13 3.64
C LYS A 19 -7.28 -5.56 2.21
N LYS A 20 -8.57 -5.63 1.89
CA LYS A 20 -9.05 -5.97 0.54
C LYS A 20 -8.58 -4.95 -0.49
N PHE A 21 -8.73 -3.66 -0.20
CA PHE A 21 -8.28 -2.57 -1.06
C PHE A 21 -6.78 -2.67 -1.36
N LEU A 22 -5.94 -2.81 -0.33
CA LEU A 22 -4.49 -2.93 -0.52
C LEU A 22 -4.11 -4.16 -1.36
N LYS A 23 -4.77 -5.30 -1.15
CA LYS A 23 -4.58 -6.51 -1.98
C LYS A 23 -5.04 -6.30 -3.43
N GLN A 24 -6.20 -5.67 -3.63
CA GLN A 24 -6.75 -5.38 -4.95
C GLN A 24 -5.88 -4.41 -5.73
N GLU A 25 -5.26 -3.44 -5.07
CA GLU A 25 -4.31 -2.51 -5.68
C GLU A 25 -2.92 -3.14 -5.88
N GLY A 26 -2.65 -4.34 -5.34
CA GLY A 26 -1.34 -5.00 -5.45
C GLY A 26 -0.25 -4.33 -4.59
N ILE A 27 -0.66 -3.60 -3.55
CA ILE A 27 0.22 -2.93 -2.60
C ILE A 27 0.75 -3.98 -1.62
N SER A 28 2.06 -4.04 -1.40
CA SER A 28 2.62 -4.88 -0.33
C SER A 28 2.43 -4.15 0.98
N PHE A 29 1.79 -4.80 1.95
CA PHE A 29 1.60 -4.28 3.28
C PHE A 29 1.83 -5.35 4.34
N GLU A 30 2.21 -4.92 5.54
CA GLU A 30 2.28 -5.75 6.73
C GLU A 30 1.03 -5.54 7.57
N ASP A 31 0.29 -6.61 7.80
CA ASP A 31 -0.91 -6.62 8.63
C ASP A 31 -0.53 -6.89 10.08
N ARG A 32 -0.76 -5.91 10.95
CA ARG A 32 -0.49 -5.99 12.39
C ARG A 32 -1.79 -5.89 13.16
N ASP A 33 -2.27 -7.02 13.66
CA ASP A 33 -3.49 -7.04 14.49
C ASP A 33 -3.13 -6.69 15.95
N VAL A 34 -3.68 -5.58 16.44
CA VAL A 34 -3.39 -5.06 17.80
C VAL A 34 -4.08 -5.87 18.90
N ASN A 35 -5.05 -6.73 18.58
CA ASN A 35 -5.69 -7.62 19.55
C ASN A 35 -4.85 -8.87 19.82
N THR A 36 -4.18 -9.40 18.80
CA THR A 36 -3.45 -10.67 18.90
C THR A 36 -1.96 -10.48 19.10
N ASN A 37 -1.39 -9.36 18.62
CA ASN A 37 0.04 -9.08 18.72
C ASN A 37 0.34 -7.96 19.74
N PRO A 38 0.96 -8.28 20.89
CA PRO A 38 1.27 -7.27 21.91
C PRO A 38 2.31 -6.24 21.43
N ILE A 39 3.22 -6.61 20.52
CA ILE A 39 4.20 -5.69 19.93
C ILE A 39 3.48 -4.66 19.06
N ALA A 40 2.54 -5.13 18.23
CA ALA A 40 1.72 -4.25 17.40
C ALA A 40 0.91 -3.26 18.25
N ARG A 41 0.41 -3.71 19.39
CA ARG A 41 -0.32 -2.87 20.34
C ARG A 41 0.56 -1.77 20.95
N ASP A 42 1.80 -2.10 21.33
CA ASP A 42 2.76 -1.12 21.86
C ASP A 42 3.16 -0.08 20.80
N GLU A 43 3.47 -0.53 19.58
CA GLU A 43 3.75 0.38 18.46
C GLU A 43 2.54 1.26 18.15
N TYR A 44 1.34 0.68 18.10
CA TYR A 44 0.09 1.44 17.88
C TYR A 44 -0.15 2.49 18.97
N ALA A 45 0.13 2.14 20.24
CA ALA A 45 0.01 3.09 21.35
C ALA A 45 0.97 4.28 21.20
N LYS A 46 2.18 4.06 20.65
CA LYS A 46 3.15 5.13 20.37
C LYS A 46 2.71 6.07 19.25
N LEU A 47 1.85 5.60 18.33
CA LEU A 47 1.32 6.44 17.24
C LEU A 47 0.33 7.51 17.73
N ASN A 48 -0.18 7.40 18.96
CA ASN A 48 -1.14 8.34 19.57
C ASN A 48 -2.40 8.57 18.72
N VAL A 49 -2.85 7.54 18.00
CA VAL A 49 -4.07 7.53 17.17
C VAL A 49 -5.25 6.97 17.96
N LYS A 50 -6.48 7.37 17.58
CA LYS A 50 -7.70 7.03 18.34
C LYS A 50 -8.55 5.94 17.68
N GLY A 51 -8.32 5.65 16.40
CA GLY A 51 -9.14 4.71 15.64
C GLY A 51 -8.36 3.84 14.66
N VAL A 52 -8.83 2.59 14.53
CA VAL A 52 -8.42 1.65 13.48
C VAL A 52 -9.41 1.71 12.30
N PRO A 53 -8.98 1.44 11.05
CA PRO A 53 -7.64 1.05 10.64
C PRO A 53 -6.66 2.24 10.63
N THR A 54 -5.41 2.00 11.01
CA THR A 54 -4.32 2.99 10.92
C THR A 54 -3.25 2.47 9.98
N PHE A 55 -2.78 3.32 9.07
CA PHE A 55 -1.71 2.98 8.12
C PHE A 55 -0.46 3.78 8.44
N VAL A 56 0.68 3.11 8.43
CA VAL A 56 1.99 3.73 8.56
C VAL A 56 2.77 3.47 7.28
N ILE A 57 3.12 4.54 6.55
CA ILE A 57 3.81 4.47 5.25
C ILE A 57 5.11 5.25 5.34
N GLY A 58 6.21 4.55 5.64
CA GLY A 58 7.45 5.22 6.07
C GLY A 58 7.22 5.95 7.39
N ASP A 59 7.37 7.26 7.40
CA ASP A 59 7.21 8.11 8.58
C ASP A 59 5.79 8.73 8.70
N GLU A 60 4.93 8.47 7.73
CA GLU A 60 3.59 9.05 7.64
C GLU A 60 2.56 8.15 8.30
N VAL A 61 1.74 8.72 9.19
CA VAL A 61 0.66 8.02 9.90
C VAL A 61 -0.69 8.51 9.38
N ILE A 62 -1.53 7.57 8.97
CA ILE A 62 -2.87 7.82 8.44
C ILE A 62 -3.87 7.12 9.34
N GLU A 63 -4.70 7.90 10.03
CA GLU A 63 -5.83 7.39 10.78
C GLU A 63 -7.06 7.24 9.87
N GLY A 64 -7.72 6.09 9.95
CA GLY A 64 -8.89 5.77 9.14
C GLY A 64 -8.58 5.26 7.73
N PHE A 65 -9.61 4.75 7.06
CA PHE A 65 -9.50 4.25 5.69
C PHE A 65 -9.67 5.39 4.69
N ASN A 66 -8.56 5.89 4.13
CA ASN A 66 -8.56 6.92 3.08
C ASN A 66 -7.72 6.47 1.88
N GLU A 67 -8.39 5.97 0.84
CA GLU A 67 -7.76 5.41 -0.36
C GLU A 67 -6.85 6.41 -1.10
N GLN A 68 -7.30 7.66 -1.24
CA GLN A 68 -6.56 8.69 -1.95
C GLN A 68 -5.27 9.06 -1.21
N LYS A 69 -5.36 9.23 0.11
CA LYS A 69 -4.19 9.56 0.96
C LYS A 69 -3.18 8.42 0.98
N ILE A 70 -3.64 7.18 1.12
CA ILE A 70 -2.80 5.98 1.06
C ILE A 70 -2.08 5.91 -0.30
N LYS A 71 -2.82 6.02 -1.40
CA LYS A 71 -2.23 5.97 -2.75
C LYS A 71 -1.23 7.10 -2.99
N SER A 72 -1.48 8.30 -2.48
CA SER A 72 -0.58 9.46 -2.62
C SER A 72 0.76 9.22 -1.92
N LEU A 73 0.73 8.65 -0.72
CA LEU A 73 1.91 8.43 0.11
C LEU A 73 2.84 7.30 -0.37
N LEU A 74 2.34 6.43 -1.26
CA LEU A 74 3.17 5.43 -1.93
C LEU A 74 4.09 6.07 -2.96
N ASP A 75 5.35 5.64 -2.94
CA ASP A 75 6.38 6.02 -3.91
C ASP A 75 6.28 5.24 -5.24
N TYR A 76 5.23 4.43 -5.41
CA TYR A 76 4.97 3.63 -6.60
C TYR A 76 3.46 3.53 -6.89
N PHE A 77 3.13 3.09 -8.10
CA PHE A 77 1.77 2.69 -8.48
C PHE A 77 1.82 1.36 -9.23
N VAL A 78 0.68 0.66 -9.25
CA VAL A 78 0.56 -0.62 -9.96
C VAL A 78 -0.05 -0.38 -11.33
N ILE A 79 0.60 -0.90 -12.36
CA ILE A 79 0.12 -0.90 -13.74
C ILE A 79 -0.14 -2.33 -14.21
N SER A 80 -0.95 -2.48 -15.25
CA SER A 80 -1.09 -3.71 -16.01
C SER A 80 -0.20 -3.67 -17.25
N CYS A 81 0.48 -4.78 -17.53
CA CYS A 81 1.18 -4.96 -18.80
C CYS A 81 0.16 -4.97 -19.95
N PRO A 82 0.39 -4.23 -21.05
CA PRO A 82 -0.53 -4.19 -22.19
C PRO A 82 -0.64 -5.52 -22.94
N SER A 83 0.40 -6.36 -22.89
CA SER A 83 0.43 -7.66 -23.59
C SER A 83 -0.18 -8.78 -22.76
N CYS A 84 0.33 -9.05 -21.55
CA CYS A 84 -0.07 -10.21 -20.75
C CYS A 84 -0.96 -9.88 -19.53
N LYS A 85 -1.32 -8.61 -19.34
CA LYS A 85 -2.12 -8.11 -18.20
C LYS A 85 -1.49 -8.34 -16.81
N ALA A 86 -0.23 -8.75 -16.73
CA ALA A 86 0.47 -8.90 -15.45
C ALA A 86 0.53 -7.56 -14.71
N ARG A 87 0.31 -7.60 -13.39
CA ARG A 87 0.39 -6.43 -12.52
C ARG A 87 1.82 -6.19 -12.07
N MET A 88 2.30 -4.95 -12.20
CA MET A 88 3.68 -4.58 -11.89
C MET A 88 3.73 -3.23 -11.17
N ARG A 89 4.68 -3.11 -10.25
CA ARG A 89 4.96 -1.85 -9.55
C ARG A 89 5.90 -0.99 -10.37
N VAL A 90 5.55 0.27 -10.50
CA VAL A 90 6.33 1.29 -11.19
C VAL A 90 6.53 2.47 -10.24
N PRO A 91 7.77 2.98 -10.07
CA PRO A 91 8.04 4.12 -9.19
C PRO A 91 7.33 5.38 -9.70
N LYS A 92 6.92 6.28 -8.80
CA LYS A 92 6.42 7.62 -9.12
C LYS A 92 7.56 8.63 -9.25
N ASN A 93 7.27 9.78 -9.86
CA ASN A 93 8.13 10.95 -9.95
C ASN A 93 9.50 10.68 -10.61
N LYS A 94 9.52 9.82 -11.64
CA LYS A 94 10.72 9.51 -12.44
C LYS A 94 10.60 9.93 -13.92
N GLY A 95 9.57 10.70 -14.28
CA GLY A 95 9.32 11.08 -15.67
C GLY A 95 8.81 9.92 -16.53
N GLN A 96 9.18 9.92 -17.80
CA GLN A 96 8.87 8.83 -18.72
C GLN A 96 9.97 7.76 -18.63
N ILE A 97 9.61 6.56 -18.18
CA ILE A 97 10.56 5.45 -18.06
C ILE A 97 10.16 4.29 -18.97
N LYS A 98 11.16 3.53 -19.43
CA LYS A 98 10.98 2.28 -20.16
C LYS A 98 10.95 1.13 -19.17
N VAL A 99 9.83 0.41 -19.10
CA VAL A 99 9.68 -0.75 -18.22
C VAL A 99 9.60 -2.03 -19.06
N SER A 100 10.13 -3.13 -18.53
CA SER A 100 10.02 -4.46 -19.14
C SER A 100 9.17 -5.36 -18.25
N CYS A 101 8.23 -6.07 -18.87
CA CYS A 101 7.37 -7.00 -18.16
C CYS A 101 8.12 -8.26 -17.72
N LYS A 102 8.09 -8.59 -16.42
CA LYS A 102 8.72 -9.82 -15.91
C LYS A 102 8.06 -11.13 -16.38
N LYS A 103 6.83 -11.06 -16.92
CA LYS A 103 6.07 -12.26 -17.35
C LYS A 103 6.19 -12.55 -18.85
N CYS A 104 6.22 -11.51 -19.70
CA CYS A 104 6.21 -11.66 -21.16
C CYS A 104 7.28 -10.82 -21.85
N GLU A 105 8.18 -10.20 -21.10
CA GLU A 105 9.34 -9.41 -21.56
C GLU A 105 9.02 -8.14 -22.37
N THR A 106 7.75 -7.90 -22.71
CA THR A 106 7.27 -6.72 -23.44
C THR A 106 7.78 -5.43 -22.81
N GLN A 107 8.39 -4.59 -23.63
CA GLN A 107 8.92 -3.29 -23.24
C GLN A 107 7.96 -2.18 -23.67
N PHE A 108 7.66 -1.24 -22.79
CA PHE A 108 6.77 -0.12 -23.10
C PHE A 108 7.11 1.10 -22.23
N LEU A 109 6.68 2.28 -22.69
CA LEU A 109 6.90 3.55 -22.00
C LEU A 109 5.77 3.82 -21.02
N VAL A 110 6.12 4.25 -19.81
CA VAL A 110 5.17 4.61 -18.76
C VAL A 110 5.51 6.00 -18.25
N ASN A 111 4.50 6.87 -18.17
CA ASN A 111 4.63 8.17 -17.54
C ASN A 111 4.37 8.03 -16.04
N THR A 112 5.35 8.46 -15.24
CA THR A 112 5.35 8.32 -13.78
C THR A 112 5.15 9.65 -13.04
N ASN A 113 4.85 10.74 -13.76
CA ASN A 113 4.55 12.05 -13.17
C ASN A 113 3.10 12.06 -12.63
N LYS A 114 2.86 11.24 -11.60
CA LYS A 114 1.57 10.99 -10.96
C LYS A 114 1.70 11.01 -9.44
#